data_AF-A0A937QK56-F1
#
_entry.id   AF-A0A937QK56-F1
#
_cell.length_a   1.000
_cell.length_b   1.000
_cell.length_c   1.000
_cell.angle_alpha   90.00
_cell.angle_beta   90.00
_cell.angle_gamma   90.00
#
_symmetry.space_group_name_H-M   'P 1'
#
loop_
_entity.id
_entity.type
_entity.pdbx_description
1 polymer ?
#
loop_
_entity_poly.entity_id
_entity_poly.type
_entity_poly.pdbx_seq_one_letter_code
_entity_poly.pdbx_strand_id
1 'polypeptide(L)' 'MDNDPVVPLKESKEMVDAFKACGGDARLTIYPDAGHNAWTQTYNNKELHD' A
#
# COMPACT_ATOMS: atom_id res chain seq x y z
N MET A 1 9.20 0.16 10.06
CA MET A 1 9.46 -0.43 8.73
C MET A 1 8.26 -1.30 8.40
N ASP A 2 7.91 -1.43 7.13
CA ASP A 2 7.00 -2.49 6.70
C ASP A 2 7.71 -3.85 6.83
N ASN A 3 6.96 -4.87 7.22
CA ASN A 3 7.47 -6.18 7.61
C ASN A 3 7.07 -7.28 6.62
N ASP A 4 6.61 -6.95 5.41
CA ASP A 4 6.37 -7.94 4.36
C ASP A 4 7.70 -8.61 3.93
N PRO A 5 7.88 -9.92 4.20
CA PRO A 5 9.11 -10.64 3.85
C PRO A 5 9.11 -11.16 2.40
N VAL A 6 7.98 -11.06 1.69
CA VAL A 6 7.79 -11.60 0.33
C VAL A 6 7.94 -10.50 -0.71
N VAL A 7 7.29 -9.36 -0.48
CA VAL A 7 7.30 -8.23 -1.41
C VAL A 7 7.79 -6.97 -0.69
N PRO A 8 8.95 -6.40 -1.08
CA PRO A 8 9.44 -5.18 -0.45
C PRO A 8 8.49 -3.99 -0.66
N LEU A 9 8.22 -3.22 0.39
CA LEU A 9 7.46 -1.96 0.34
C LEU A 9 7.91 -0.99 -0.78
N LYS A 10 9.19 -1.05 -1.13
CA LYS A 10 9.80 -0.20 -2.15
C LYS A 10 9.07 -0.30 -3.49
N GLU A 11 8.63 -1.50 -3.88
CA GLU A 11 7.95 -1.74 -5.16
C GLU A 11 6.64 -0.95 -5.24
N SER A 12 5.83 -0.94 -4.16
CA SER A 12 4.58 -0.17 -4.12
C SER A 12 4.82 1.34 -4.10
N LYS A 13 5.88 1.81 -3.44
CA LYS A 13 6.26 3.23 -3.41
C LYS A 13 6.66 3.73 -4.79
N GLU A 14 7.55 3.01 -5.48
CA GLU A 14 8.03 3.40 -6.82
C GLU A 14 6.87 3.48 -7.82
N MET A 15 5.92 2.55 -7.76
CA MET A 15 4.73 2.58 -8.61
C MET A 15 3.85 3.81 -8.35
N VAL A 16 3.58 4.13 -7.09
CA VAL A 16 2.72 5.27 -6.71
C VAL A 16 3.40 6.59 -7.06
N ASP A 17 4.70 6.70 -6.84
CA ASP A 17 5.48 7.88 -7.20
C ASP A 17 5.53 8.07 -8.72
N ALA A 18 5.72 7.00 -9.50
CA ALA A 18 5.66 7.04 -10.96
C ALA A 18 4.27 7.44 -11.46
N PHE A 19 3.20 6.92 -10.86
CA PHE A 19 1.83 7.28 -11.23
C PHE A 19 1.53 8.75 -10.95
N LYS A 20 1.96 9.26 -9.79
CA LYS A 20 1.83 10.67 -9.42
C LYS A 20 2.66 11.59 -10.33
N ALA A 21 3.86 11.17 -10.73
CA ALA A 21 4.69 11.91 -11.67
C ALA A 21 4.02 12.08 -13.04
N CYS A 22 3.17 11.14 -13.44
CA CYS A 22 2.35 11.22 -14.65
C CYS A 22 1.06 12.07 -14.47
N GLY A 23 0.87 12.73 -13.33
CA GLY A 23 -0.32 13.51 -13.02
C GLY A 23 -1.52 12.67 -12.55
N GLY A 24 -1.31 11.39 -12.25
CA GLY A 24 -2.34 10.52 -11.68
C GLY A 24 -2.53 10.71 -10.18
N ASP A 25 -3.73 10.42 -9.70
CA ASP A 25 -4.05 10.43 -8.27
C ASP A 25 -4.10 9.00 -7.74
N ALA A 26 -3.03 8.58 -7.07
CA ALA A 26 -2.93 7.28 -6.41
C ALA A 26 -2.67 7.44 -4.92
N ARG A 27 -3.37 6.62 -4.12
CA ARG A 27 -3.20 6.53 -2.67
C ARG A 27 -2.48 5.23 -2.30
N LEU A 28 -1.52 5.34 -1.39
CA LEU A 28 -0.84 4.20 -0.76
C LEU A 28 -1.06 4.24 0.74
N THR A 29 -1.65 3.19 1.29
CA THR A 29 -1.78 2.97 2.73
C THR A 29 -0.80 1.90 3.15
N ILE A 30 0.00 2.17 4.19
CA ILE A 30 1.04 1.27 4.68
C ILE A 30 0.64 0.75 6.05
N TYR A 31 0.69 -0.56 6.22
CA TYR A 31 0.39 -1.25 7.49
C TYR A 31 1.68 -1.87 8.05
N PRO A 32 2.42 -1.19 8.95
CA PRO A 32 3.75 -1.64 9.39
C PRO A 32 3.79 -3.05 9.99
N ASP A 33 2.68 -3.48 10.60
CA ASP A 33 2.60 -4.73 11.36
C ASP A 33 1.81 -5.84 10.63
N ALA A 34 1.38 -5.61 9.38
CA ALA A 34 0.57 -6.58 8.64
C ALA A 34 1.38 -7.76 8.06
N GLY A 35 2.71 -7.60 7.94
CA GLY A 35 3.55 -8.53 7.18
C GLY A 35 3.04 -8.65 5.74
N HIS A 36 3.06 -9.86 5.18
CA HIS A 36 2.52 -10.08 3.83
C HIS A 36 0.99 -9.95 3.76
N ASN A 37 0.28 -10.04 4.90
CA ASN A 37 -1.18 -10.06 4.93
C ASN A 37 -1.81 -8.66 5.09
N ALA A 38 -1.43 -7.74 4.21
CA ALA A 38 -1.96 -6.38 4.21
C ALA A 38 -3.47 -6.33 3.86
N TRP A 39 -3.96 -7.28 3.03
CA TRP A 39 -5.34 -7.27 2.55
C TRP A 39 -6.38 -7.45 3.65
N THR A 40 -6.09 -8.21 4.72
CA THR A 40 -7.03 -8.38 5.84
C THR A 40 -7.34 -7.04 6.50
N GLN A 41 -6.33 -6.20 6.73
CA GLN A 41 -6.54 -4.87 7.30
C GLN A 41 -7.19 -3.92 6.29
N THR A 42 -6.81 -4.01 5.02
CA THR A 42 -7.41 -3.22 3.94
C THR A 42 -8.92 -3.45 3.81
N TYR A 43 -9.38 -4.70 3.72
CA TYR A 43 -10.81 -5.02 3.58
C TYR A 43 -11.63 -4.77 4.85
N ASN A 44 -10.99 -4.68 6.01
CA ASN A 44 -11.64 -4.25 7.25
C ASN A 44 -11.73 -2.72 7.39
N ASN A 45 -11.06 -1.95 6.52
CA ASN A 45 -11.11 -0.49 6.53
C ASN A 45 -12.41 -0.01 5.85
N LYS A 46 -13.27 0.65 6.62
CA LYS A 46 -14.54 1.21 6.10
C LYS A 46 -14.32 2.27 5.01
N GLU A 47 -13.25 3.05 5.09
CA GLU A 47 -12.86 4.04 4.08
C GLU A 47 -12.60 3.45 2.68
N LEU A 48 -12.50 2.12 2.56
CA LEU A 48 -12.34 1.46 1.26
C LEU A 48 -13.66 1.35 0.50
N HIS A 49 -14.79 1.30 1.21
CA HIS A 49 -16.12 1.01 0.66
C HIS A 49 -17.05 2.21 0.63
N ASP A 50 -16.66 3.30 1.29
CA ASP A 50 -17.38 4.58 1.33
C ASP A 50 -16.99 5.46 0.14
#